data_AF-A0ABD0QVM1-F1
#
_entry.id   AF-A0ABD0QVM1-F1
#
_cell.length_a   1.000
_cell.length_b   1.000
_cell.length_c   1.000
_cell.angle_alpha   90.00
_cell.angle_beta   90.00
_cell.angle_gamma   90.00
#
_symmetry.space_group_name_H-M   'P 1'
#
loop_
_entity.id
_entity.type
_entity.pdbx_description
1 polymer ?
#
loop_
_entity_poly.entity_id
_entity_poly.type
_entity_poly.pdbx_seq_one_letter_code
_entity_poly.pdbx_strand_id
1 'polypeptide(L)' 'DIEVRFFQDSWESKGSFSQADVHRQVAIVFRTPPYRDTNLTEPVRVKMQLRRPSDREVSEPMDFQYLPSDP' A
#
# COMPACT_ATOMS: atom_id res chain seq x y z
N ASP A 1 10.11 -13.05 -2.22
CA ASP A 1 10.05 -11.68 -1.65
C ASP A 1 8.86 -10.96 -2.28
N ILE A 2 8.15 -10.14 -1.50
CA ILE A 2 6.96 -9.43 -1.97
C ILE A 2 6.68 -8.26 -1.04
N GLU A 3 6.18 -7.16 -1.57
CA GLU A 3 5.67 -6.04 -0.79
C GLU A 3 4.45 -5.41 -1.45
N VAL A 4 3.59 -4.81 -0.61
CA VAL A 4 2.44 -4.02 -1.05
C VAL A 4 2.88 -2.56 -1.04
N ARG A 5 2.96 -1.93 -2.21
CA ARG A 5 3.42 -0.55 -2.38
C ARG A 5 2.23 0.38 -2.64
N PHE A 6 2.15 1.45 -1.86
CA PHE A 6 1.27 2.60 -2.06
C PHE A 6 2.07 3.74 -2.64
N PHE A 7 1.55 4.46 -3.64
CA PHE A 7 2.27 5.56 -4.28
C PHE A 7 1.35 6.61 -4.92
N GLN A 8 1.85 7.84 -4.96
CA GLN A 8 1.25 8.99 -5.66
C GLN A 8 2.34 10.04 -5.91
N ASP A 9 2.49 10.51 -7.14
CA ASP A 9 3.54 11.44 -7.55
C ASP A 9 4.93 10.95 -7.09
N SER A 10 5.61 11.73 -6.24
CA SER A 10 6.92 11.39 -5.66
C SER A 10 6.84 10.65 -4.31
N TRP A 11 5.64 10.40 -3.79
CA TRP A 11 5.46 9.71 -2.51
C TRP A 11 5.26 8.20 -2.73
N GLU A 12 5.93 7.39 -1.91
CA GLU A 12 5.63 5.97 -1.76
C GLU A 12 5.70 5.52 -0.30
N SER A 13 4.94 4.48 0.03
CA SER A 13 4.99 3.79 1.33
C SER A 13 4.62 2.32 1.19
N LYS A 14 4.92 1.51 2.22
CA LYS A 14 4.75 0.05 2.18
C LYS A 14 3.70 -0.41 3.19
N GLY A 15 2.79 -1.27 2.75
CA GLY A 15 1.93 -2.03 3.64
C GLY A 15 2.76 -2.88 4.59
N SER A 16 2.37 -2.90 5.87
CA SER A 16 3.08 -3.64 6.92
C SER A 16 2.44 -5.01 7.12
N PHE A 17 3.24 -6.06 7.02
CA PHE A 17 2.86 -7.46 7.24
C PHE A 17 4.09 -8.32 7.50
N SER A 18 3.90 -9.49 8.09
CA SER A 18 4.92 -10.52 8.31
C SER A 18 4.77 -11.68 7.31
N GLN A 19 5.74 -12.59 7.27
CA GLN A 19 5.62 -13.79 6.43
C GLN A 19 4.42 -14.67 6.81
N ALA A 20 4.02 -14.67 8.09
CA ALA A 20 2.86 -15.45 8.55
C ALA A 20 1.53 -14.93 8.00
N ASP A 21 1.50 -13.66 7.57
CA ASP A 21 0.31 -13.01 6.99
C ASP A 21 0.14 -13.31 5.49
N VAL A 22 1.09 -14.03 4.88
CA VAL A 22 1.02 -14.50 3.49
C VAL A 22 0.40 -15.89 3.45
N HIS A 23 -0.86 -15.98 3.04
CA HIS A 23 -1.59 -17.24 2.96
C HIS A 23 -1.28 -17.96 1.66
N ARG A 24 -0.46 -19.02 1.72
CA ARG A 24 -0.19 -19.97 0.62
C ARG A 24 0.18 -19.32 -0.72
N GLN A 25 0.88 -18.18 -0.68
CA GLN A 25 1.27 -17.40 -1.87
C GLN A 25 0.10 -16.85 -2.73
N VAL A 26 -1.13 -16.85 -2.21
CA VAL A 26 -2.34 -16.39 -2.94
C VAL A 26 -3.08 -15.24 -2.28
N ALA A 27 -2.83 -14.97 -1.00
CA ALA A 27 -3.38 -13.82 -0.30
C ALA A 27 -2.38 -13.23 0.69
N ILE A 28 -2.50 -11.93 0.95
CA ILE A 28 -1.67 -11.19 1.90
C ILE A 28 -2.62 -10.40 2.80
N VAL A 29 -2.52 -10.60 4.10
CA VAL A 29 -3.13 -9.70 5.10
C VAL A 29 -2.08 -8.65 5.45
N PHE A 30 -2.43 -7.37 5.38
CA PHE A 30 -1.50 -6.28 5.69
C PHE A 30 -2.22 -5.11 6.33
N ARG A 31 -1.45 -4.25 7.00
CA ARG A 31 -1.91 -2.95 7.48
C ARG A 31 -1.51 -1.87 6.49
N THR A 32 -2.48 -1.06 6.08
CA THR A 32 -2.26 0.12 5.24
C THR A 32 -1.28 1.09 5.94
N PRO A 33 -0.26 1.61 5.25
CA PRO A 33 0.64 2.58 5.85
C PRO A 33 -0.06 3.94 6.05
N PRO A 34 0.40 4.80 6.96
CA PRO A 34 -0.05 6.19 7.01
C PRO A 34 0.19 6.89 5.67
N TYR A 35 -0.75 7.74 5.26
CA TYR A 35 -0.51 8.66 4.16
C TYR A 35 0.51 9.75 4.56
N ARG A 36 1.13 10.42 3.58
CA ARG A 36 2.16 11.45 3.83
C ARG A 36 1.67 12.58 4.72
N ASP A 37 0.39 12.94 4.58
CA ASP A 37 -0.30 13.90 5.42
C ASP A 37 -1.35 13.15 6.24
N THR A 38 -1.21 13.16 7.56
CA THR A 38 -2.14 12.49 8.47
C THR A 38 -3.33 13.37 8.86
N ASN A 39 -3.32 14.65 8.51
CA ASN A 39 -4.37 15.62 8.83
C ASN A 39 -5.26 15.89 7.61
N LEU A 40 -5.64 14.82 6.89
CA LEU A 40 -6.49 14.93 5.72
C LEU A 40 -7.84 15.58 6.06
N THR A 41 -8.21 16.61 5.31
CA THR A 41 -9.54 17.23 5.37
C THR A 41 -10.48 16.71 4.29
N GLU A 42 -9.94 16.09 3.24
CA GLU A 42 -10.68 15.50 2.12
C GLU A 42 -10.09 14.13 1.74
N PRO A 43 -10.87 13.22 1.12
CA PRO A 43 -10.37 11.95 0.65
C PRO A 43 -9.29 12.09 -0.43
N VAL A 44 -8.22 11.30 -0.34
CA VAL A 44 -7.10 11.31 -1.30
C VAL A 44 -6.96 9.96 -1.99
N ARG A 45 -6.92 9.98 -3.32
CA ARG A 45 -6.67 8.77 -4.14
C ARG A 45 -5.18 8.58 -4.39
N VAL A 46 -4.72 7.37 -4.14
CA VAL A 46 -3.37 6.89 -4.46
C VAL A 46 -3.47 5.59 -5.27
N LYS A 47 -2.35 5.11 -5.78
CA LYS A 47 -2.25 3.78 -6.38
C LYS A 47 -1.64 2.79 -5.39
N MET A 48 -2.10 1.55 -5.45
CA MET A 48 -1.57 0.40 -4.70
C MET A 48 -1.20 -0.70 -5.68
N GLN A 49 -0.04 -1.35 -5.51
CA GLN A 49 0.37 -2.48 -6.34
C GLN A 49 1.25 -3.46 -5.56
N LEU A 50 1.37 -4.68 -6.07
CA LEU A 50 2.41 -5.60 -5.62
C LEU A 50 3.73 -5.22 -6.28
N ARG A 51 4.82 -5.29 -5.52
CA ARG A 51 6.21 -5.13 -6.02
C ARG A 51 7.06 -6.29 -5.54
N ARG A 52 7.84 -6.89 -6.44
CA ARG A 52 8.87 -7.87 -6.10
C ARG A 52 10.22 -7.13 -5.96
N PRO A 53 10.80 -7.00 -4.76
CA PRO A 53 12.02 -6.23 -4.57
C PRO A 53 13.24 -6.74 -5.36
N SER A 54 13.35 -8.05 -5.56
CA SER A 54 14.50 -8.72 -6.17
C SER A 54 14.78 -8.30 -7.61
N ASP A 55 13.75 -8.06 -8.41
CA ASP A 55 13.84 -7.67 -9.83
C ASP A 55 13.07 -6.38 -10.16
N ARG A 56 12.44 -5.77 -9.15
CA ARG A 56 11.60 -4.57 -9.25
C ARG A 56 10.37 -4.75 -10.15
N GLU A 57 9.96 -5.99 -10.40
CA GLU A 57 8.71 -6.28 -11.10
C GLU A 57 7.51 -5.76 -10.30
N VAL A 58 6.48 -5.27 -11.00
CA VAL A 58 5.28 -4.70 -10.40
C VAL A 58 4.04 -5.28 -11.06
N SER A 59 2.97 -5.43 -10.29
CA SER A 59 1.65 -5.74 -10.84
C SER A 59 1.02 -4.51 -11.49
N GLU A 60 -0.10 -4.70 -12.19
CA GLU A 60 -1.01 -3.62 -12.52
C GLU A 60 -1.44 -2.86 -11.23
N PRO A 61 -1.54 -1.53 -11.28
CA PRO A 61 -1.93 -0.72 -10.14
C PRO A 61 -3.43 -0.73 -9.91
N MET A 62 -3.82 -0.74 -8.63
CA MET A 62 -5.20 -0.60 -8.15
C MET A 62 -5.41 0.76 -7.50
N ASP A 63 -6.62 1.31 -7.59
CA ASP A 63 -6.97 2.53 -6.85
C ASP A 63 -7.16 2.24 -5.36
N PHE A 64 -6.62 3.11 -4.52
CA PHE A 64 -6.83 3.11 -3.08
C PHE A 64 -7.16 4.53 -2.61
N GLN A 65 -8.09 4.68 -1.67
CA GLN A 65 -8.51 5.98 -1.16
C GLN A 65 -8.24 6.08 0.34
N TYR A 66 -7.39 7.03 0.73
CA TYR A 66 -7.27 7.47 2.11
C TYR A 66 -8.42 8.41 2.45
N LEU A 67 -8.90 8.32 3.69
CA LEU A 67 -9.98 9.14 4.22
C LEU A 67 -9.43 10.05 5.33
N PRO A 68 -10.04 11.23 5.56
CA PRO A 68 -9.90 11.99 6.79
C PRO A 68 -10.07 11.08 8.01
N SER A 69 -9.29 11.34 9.06
CA SER A 69 -9.60 10.73 10.36
C SER A 69 -10.93 11.28 10.85
N ASP A 70 -11.78 10.42 11.40
CA ASP A 70 -13.00 10.89 12.07
C ASP A 70 -12.61 11.86 13.21
N PRO A 71 -13.39 12.94 13.42
CA PRO A 71 -13.18 13.90 14.51
C PRO A 71 -13.18 13.26 15.91
#